data_AF-A0A7C6FBT2-F1
#
_entry.id   AF-A0A7C6FBT2-F1
#
_cell.length_a   1.000
_cell.length_b   1.000
_cell.length_c   1.000
_cell.angle_alpha   90.00
_cell.angle_beta   90.00
_cell.angle_gamma   90.00
#
_symmetry.space_group_name_H-M   'P 1'
#
loop_
_entity.id
_entity.type
_entity.pdbx_description
1 polymer ?
#
loop_
_entity_poly.entity_id
_entity_poly.type
_entity_poly.pdbx_seq_one_letter_code
_entity_poly.pdbx_strand_id
1 'polypeptide(L)'
;ALMPKSLHYEKIKSNVEELCARDATLLAISPEPFELADDFVKTHYDSHPMLEFFEMMVVTQLLALEVSIRLGNDVDMPRNLAKSVTVE
;
A
#
# COMPACT_ATOMS: atom_id res chain seq x y z
N ALA A 1 -3.14 2.17 -4.43
CA ALA A 1 -4.22 2.67 -3.56
C ALA A 1 -4.52 1.67 -2.46
N LEU A 2 -4.50 2.10 -1.20
CA LEU A 2 -5.00 1.32 -0.06
C LEU A 2 -6.47 1.66 0.10
N MET A 3 -7.37 0.71 -0.11
CA MET A 3 -8.82 0.95 -0.15
C MET A 3 -9.53 0.03 0.85
N PRO A 4 -9.43 0.30 2.16
CA PRO A 4 -10.14 -0.49 3.16
C PRO A 4 -11.64 -0.27 3.00
N LYS A 5 -12.42 -1.33 3.22
CA LYS A 5 -13.89 -1.25 3.15
C LYS A 5 -14.47 -0.57 4.40
N SER A 6 -13.80 -0.70 5.54
CA SER A 6 -14.28 -0.17 6.82
C SER A 6 -14.25 1.35 6.96
N LEU A 7 -13.26 2.05 6.38
CA LEU A 7 -13.04 3.49 6.61
C LEU A 7 -12.72 4.24 5.31
N HIS A 8 -13.42 5.35 5.09
CA HIS A 8 -13.15 6.32 4.02
C HIS A 8 -13.13 5.77 2.58
N TYR A 9 -13.68 4.57 2.33
CA TYR A 9 -13.68 3.91 1.03
C TYR A 9 -14.15 4.83 -0.11
N GLU A 10 -15.33 5.45 0.01
CA GLU A 10 -15.89 6.33 -1.02
C GLU A 10 -15.00 7.53 -1.35
N LYS A 11 -14.38 8.13 -0.33
CA LYS A 11 -13.47 9.26 -0.52
C LYS A 11 -12.18 8.83 -1.22
N ILE A 12 -11.64 7.67 -0.84
CA ILE A 12 -10.45 7.11 -1.48
C ILE A 12 -10.76 6.74 -2.92
N LYS A 13 -11.90 6.10 -3.17
CA LYS A 13 -12.38 5.74 -4.51
C LYS A 13 -12.46 6.96 -5.42
N SER A 14 -13.10 8.04 -4.99
CA SER A 14 -13.16 9.30 -5.75
C SER A 14 -11.77 9.83 -6.11
N ASN A 15 -10.84 9.85 -5.15
CA ASN A 15 -9.47 10.30 -5.41
C ASN A 15 -8.74 9.40 -6.41
N VAL A 16 -8.98 8.09 -6.34
CA VAL A 16 -8.35 7.10 -7.23
C VAL A 16 -8.91 7.22 -8.64
N GLU A 17 -10.23 7.41 -8.80
CA GLU A 17 -10.86 7.64 -10.10
C GLU A 17 -10.32 8.90 -10.79
N GLU A 18 -10.06 9.97 -10.03
CA GLU A 18 -9.40 11.19 -10.54
C GLU A 18 -7.97 10.94 -11.02
N LEU A 19 -7.23 10.02 -10.38
CA LEU A 19 -5.88 9.63 -10.80
C LEU A 19 -5.92 8.74 -12.05
N CYS A 20 -6.85 7.79 -12.12
CA CYS A 20 -7.07 6.95 -13.30
C CYS A 20 -7.39 7.80 -14.54
N ALA A 21 -8.17 8.88 -14.39
CA ALA A 21 -8.47 9.82 -15.46
C ALA A 21 -7.23 10.58 -16.00
N ARG A 22 -6.08 10.47 -15.33
CA ARG A 22 -4.79 11.08 -15.71
C ARG A 22 -3.74 10.02 -16.08
N ASP A 23 -4.18 8.84 -16.49
CA ASP A 23 -3.32 7.72 -16.92
C ASP A 23 -2.30 7.27 -15.86
N ALA A 24 -2.66 7.36 -14.57
CA ALA A 24 -1.82 6.86 -13.49
C ALA A 24 -1.86 5.32 -13.45
N THR A 25 -0.69 4.68 -13.36
CA THR A 25 -0.60 3.24 -13.08
C THR A 25 -1.06 2.94 -11.66
N LEU A 26 -2.04 2.06 -11.51
CA LEU A 26 -2.75 1.82 -10.28
C LEU A 26 -2.66 0.36 -9.81
N LEU A 27 -1.96 0.16 -8.69
CA LEU A 27 -2.07 -1.05 -7.87
C LEU A 27 -3.12 -0.83 -6.78
N ALA A 28 -4.24 -1.56 -6.80
CA ALA A 28 -5.26 -1.53 -5.74
C ALA A 28 -5.05 -2.66 -4.71
N ILE A 29 -5.06 -2.30 -3.43
CA ILE A 29 -5.00 -3.23 -2.30
C ILE A 29 -6.30 -3.06 -1.51
N SER A 30 -7.19 -4.05 -1.58
CA SER A 30 -8.57 -3.89 -1.11
C SER A 30 -9.30 -5.22 -0.84
N PRO A 31 -10.28 -5.25 0.08
CA PRO A 31 -11.19 -6.37 0.25
C PRO A 31 -12.13 -6.57 -0.93
N GLU A 32 -12.30 -5.60 -1.81
CA GLU A 32 -13.17 -5.66 -2.99
C GLU A 32 -12.39 -5.30 -4.25
N PRO A 33 -12.65 -5.98 -5.38
CA PRO A 33 -11.98 -5.65 -6.64
C PRO A 33 -12.34 -4.24 -7.09
N PHE A 34 -11.38 -3.57 -7.70
CA PHE A 34 -11.56 -2.24 -8.28
C PHE A 34 -11.24 -2.29 -9.76
N GLU A 35 -12.25 -2.16 -10.62
CA GLU A 35 -12.15 -2.43 -12.06
C GLU A 35 -11.17 -1.51 -12.80
N LEU A 36 -10.93 -0.30 -12.27
CA LEU A 36 -10.01 0.66 -12.87
C LEU A 36 -8.54 0.44 -12.46
N ALA A 37 -8.25 -0.59 -11.65
CA ALA A 37 -6.88 -0.93 -11.26
C ALA A 37 -6.18 -1.78 -12.31
N ASP A 38 -4.91 -1.46 -12.58
CA ASP A 38 -4.03 -2.27 -13.43
C ASP A 38 -3.61 -3.56 -12.71
N ASP A 39 -3.28 -3.44 -11.43
CA ASP A 39 -2.92 -4.55 -10.56
C ASP A 39 -3.83 -4.59 -9.34
N PHE A 40 -4.10 -5.78 -8.83
CA PHE A 40 -4.98 -5.97 -7.69
C PHE A 40 -4.43 -6.99 -6.69
N VAL A 41 -4.34 -6.58 -5.43
CA VAL A 41 -4.07 -7.47 -4.30
C VAL A 41 -5.31 -7.54 -3.43
N LYS A 42 -5.92 -8.72 -3.43
CA LYS A 42 -7.07 -9.03 -2.60
C LYS A 42 -6.66 -9.12 -1.13
N THR A 43 -7.30 -8.31 -0.29
CA THR A 43 -7.26 -8.46 1.18
C THR A 43 -8.59 -9.03 1.68
N HIS A 44 -8.71 -9.23 2.99
CA HIS A 44 -9.93 -9.66 3.63
C HIS A 44 -10.66 -8.47 4.25
N TYR A 45 -11.99 -8.58 4.29
CA TYR A 45 -12.78 -7.68 5.11
C TYR A 45 -12.83 -8.23 6.53
N ASP A 46 -12.66 -7.35 7.52
CA ASP A 46 -12.83 -7.70 8.92
C ASP A 46 -13.81 -6.73 9.59
N SER A 47 -14.47 -7.23 10.63
CA SER A 47 -15.29 -6.45 11.55
C SER A 47 -14.54 -5.29 12.21
N HIS A 48 -13.23 -5.46 12.47
CA HIS A 48 -12.42 -4.44 13.13
C HIS A 48 -11.49 -3.74 12.13
N PRO A 49 -11.59 -2.40 11.93
CA PRO A 49 -10.84 -1.68 10.90
C PRO A 49 -9.31 -1.87 10.97
N MET A 50 -8.76 -2.00 12.18
CA MET A 50 -7.32 -2.24 12.38
C MET A 50 -6.80 -3.51 11.69
N LEU A 51 -7.63 -4.55 11.56
CA LEU A 51 -7.18 -5.80 10.94
C LEU A 51 -6.98 -5.63 9.43
N GLU A 52 -7.87 -4.89 8.75
CA GLU A 52 -7.67 -4.51 7.36
C GLU A 52 -6.38 -3.66 7.20
N PHE A 53 -6.13 -2.72 8.10
CA PHE A 53 -4.92 -1.90 8.06
C PHE A 53 -3.63 -2.71 8.25
N PHE A 54 -3.62 -3.67 9.18
CA PHE A 54 -2.45 -4.54 9.39
C PHE A 54 -2.20 -5.44 8.20
N GLU A 55 -3.24 -6.01 7.59
CA GLU A 55 -3.10 -6.83 6.39
C GLU A 55 -2.51 -6.00 5.23
N MET A 56 -3.06 -4.80 4.99
CA MET A 56 -2.53 -3.86 3.99
C MET A 56 -1.09 -3.43 4.29
N MET A 57 -0.74 -3.23 5.56
CA MET A 57 0.62 -2.89 5.97
C MET A 57 1.61 -3.98 5.56
N VAL A 58 1.29 -5.26 5.80
CA VAL A 58 2.15 -6.38 5.41
C VAL A 58 2.36 -6.41 3.89
N VAL A 59 1.30 -6.17 3.09
CA VAL A 59 1.42 -6.08 1.63
C VAL A 59 2.40 -4.97 1.23
N THR A 60 2.31 -3.79 1.84
CA THR A 60 3.23 -2.67 1.53
C THR A 60 4.68 -2.95 1.95
N GLN A 61 4.90 -3.67 3.05
CA GLN A 61 6.23 -4.08 3.50
C GLN A 61 6.87 -5.04 2.51
N LEU A 62 6.11 -6.04 2.03
CA LEU A 62 6.57 -6.99 1.03
C LEU A 62 6.89 -6.30 -0.30
N LEU A 63 6.04 -5.36 -0.75
CA LEU A 63 6.29 -4.57 -1.94
C LEU A 63 7.60 -3.77 -1.81
N ALA A 64 7.80 -3.09 -0.68
CA ALA A 64 9.02 -2.31 -0.45
C ALA A 64 10.28 -3.19 -0.42
N LEU A 65 10.21 -4.33 0.26
CA LEU A 65 11.29 -5.33 0.31
C LEU A 65 11.66 -5.80 -1.10
N GLU A 66 10.68 -6.22 -1.87
CA GLU A 66 10.84 -6.86 -3.17
C GLU A 66 11.35 -5.88 -4.25
N VAL A 67 10.93 -4.62 -4.16
CA VAL A 67 11.47 -3.51 -4.97
C VAL A 67 12.91 -3.20 -4.56
N SER A 68 13.22 -3.14 -3.26
CA SER A 68 14.58 -2.87 -2.76
C SER A 68 15.58 -3.93 -3.25
N ILE A 69 15.21 -5.21 -3.19
CA ILE A 69 16.01 -6.33 -3.69
C ILE A 69 16.26 -6.20 -5.19
N ARG A 70 15.22 -5.91 -5.99
CA ARG A 70 15.35 -5.71 -7.46
C ARG A 70 16.26 -4.55 -7.83
N LEU A 71 16.26 -3.49 -7.03
CA LEU A 71 17.11 -2.33 -7.24
C LEU A 71 18.55 -2.54 -6.72
N GLY A 72 18.86 -3.68 -6.11
CA GLY A 72 20.18 -3.98 -5.55
C GLY A 72 20.52 -3.11 -4.34
N ASN A 73 19.52 -2.63 -3.61
CA ASN A 73 19.72 -1.85 -2.39
C ASN A 73 19.94 -2.76 -1.17
N ASP A 74 20.70 -2.26 -0.19
CA ASP A 74 20.82 -2.89 1.12
C ASP A 74 19.52 -2.64 1.90
N VAL A 75 18.75 -3.71 2.12
CA VAL A 75 17.45 -3.67 2.80
C VAL A 75 17.63 -3.41 4.31
N ASP A 76 18.66 -4.01 4.91
CA ASP A 76 18.87 -3.96 6.37
C ASP A 76 19.58 -2.67 6.78
N MET A 77 20.41 -2.10 5.90
CA MET A 77 21.11 -0.84 6.12
C MET A 77 20.87 0.16 4.98
N PRO A 78 19.67 0.78 4.91
CA PRO A 78 19.40 1.82 3.93
C PRO A 78 20.38 2.99 4.08
N ARG A 79 20.79 3.57 2.94
CA ARG A 79 21.75 4.69 2.92
C ARG A 79 21.23 5.86 3.77
N ASN A 80 22.14 6.49 4.50
CA ASN A 80 21.88 7.66 5.35
C ASN A 80 20.93 7.41 6.55
N LEU A 81 20.60 6.16 6.87
CA LEU A 81 19.81 5.82 8.04
C LEU A 81 20.63 5.08 9.10
N ALA A 82 20.21 5.22 10.35
CA ALA A 82 20.65 4.41 11.47
C ALA A 82 19.43 3.73 12.08
N LYS A 83 19.63 2.56 12.69
CA LYS A 83 18.56 1.79 13.35
C LYS A 83 17.87 2.59 14.47
N SER A 84 18.62 3.47 15.13
CA SER A 84 18.12 4.43 16.11
C SER A 84 19.03 5.64 16.08
N VAL A 85 18.46 6.85 16.07
CA VAL A 85 19.20 8.10 16.17
C VAL A 85 19.30 8.47 17.65
N THR A 86 20.52 8.53 18.18
CA THR A 86 20.79 8.78 19.60
C THR A 86 21.32 10.18 19.89
N VAL A 87 21.27 11.08 18.90
CA VAL A 87 21.74 12.47 18.98
C VAL A 87 20.61 13.42 18.60
N GLU A 88 20.49 14.54 19.32
CA GLU A 88 19.55 15.63 19.02
C GLU A 88 20.06 16.53 17.89
#